data_AF-A0A4Y2WK42-F1
#
_entry.id   AF-A0A4Y2WK42-F1
#
_cell.length_a   1.000
_cell.length_b   1.000
_cell.length_c   1.000
_cell.angle_alpha   90.00
_cell.angle_beta   90.00
_cell.angle_gamma   90.00
#
_symmetry.space_group_name_H-M   'P 1'
#
loop_
_entity.id
_entity.type
_entity.pdbx_description
1 polymer ?
#
loop_
_entity_poly.entity_id
_entity_poly.type
_entity_poly.pdbx_seq_one_letter_code
_entity_poly.pdbx_strand_id
1 'polypeptide(L)'
;MVRHFLNATYPARWIGRGGPVAWPPRSSDLNPLDFFFWEHMKSLVYEMPVDSAEDLVARIVVVADKINTTPEILRGCASHFFAGVNCATKSVDATLST
;
A
#
# COMPACT_ATOMS: atom_id res chain seq x y z
N MET A 1 -23.88 -9.90 3.00
CA MET A 1 -23.14 -10.19 1.75
C MET A 1 -22.08 -9.11 1.56
N VAL A 2 -20.84 -9.38 1.99
CA VAL A 2 -19.76 -8.37 2.04
C VAL A 2 -19.55 -7.68 0.69
N ARG A 3 -19.70 -8.41 -0.42
CA ARG A 3 -19.62 -7.88 -1.79
C ARG A 3 -20.67 -6.81 -2.12
N HIS A 4 -21.92 -6.96 -1.66
CA HIS A 4 -22.94 -5.95 -1.92
C HIS A 4 -22.67 -4.66 -1.15
N PHE A 5 -22.22 -4.78 0.09
CA PHE A 5 -21.80 -3.62 0.88
C PHE A 5 -20.64 -2.90 0.20
N LEU A 6 -19.61 -3.64 -0.24
CA LEU A 6 -18.46 -3.05 -0.93
C LEU A 6 -18.82 -2.44 -2.29
N ASN A 7 -19.73 -3.05 -3.05
CA ASN A 7 -20.24 -2.48 -4.30
C ASN A 7 -21.02 -1.18 -4.07
N ALA A 8 -21.78 -1.08 -2.96
CA ALA A 8 -22.53 0.12 -2.62
C ALA A 8 -21.63 1.24 -2.09
N THR A 9 -20.67 0.91 -1.22
CA THR A 9 -19.80 1.89 -0.57
C THR A 9 -18.63 2.32 -1.47
N TYR A 10 -18.12 1.41 -2.31
CA TYR A 10 -16.93 1.61 -3.13
C TYR A 10 -17.13 1.11 -4.57
N PRO A 11 -18.05 1.71 -5.34
CA PRO A 11 -18.40 1.25 -6.67
C PRO A 11 -17.18 1.22 -7.59
N ALA A 12 -16.94 0.06 -8.22
CA ALA A 12 -15.81 -0.20 -9.12
C ALA A 12 -14.40 0.06 -8.56
N ARG A 13 -14.25 0.27 -7.25
CA ARG A 13 -12.98 0.71 -6.62
C ARG A 13 -12.42 -0.28 -5.61
N TRP A 14 -13.23 -1.23 -5.12
CA TRP A 14 -12.76 -2.19 -4.14
C TRP A 14 -12.04 -3.37 -4.81
N ILE A 15 -11.04 -3.87 -4.11
CA ILE A 15 -10.11 -4.88 -4.60
C ILE A 15 -10.36 -6.18 -3.84
N GLY A 16 -10.47 -7.31 -4.54
CA GLY A 16 -10.66 -8.60 -3.88
C GLY A 16 -10.98 -9.75 -4.83
N ARG A 17 -11.07 -10.96 -4.28
CA ARG A 17 -11.41 -12.17 -5.06
C ARG A 17 -12.86 -12.09 -5.57
N GLY A 18 -13.00 -11.80 -6.87
CA GLY A 18 -14.26 -11.55 -7.56
C GLY A 18 -14.79 -10.12 -7.43
N GLY A 19 -13.92 -9.16 -7.09
CA GLY A 19 -14.22 -7.73 -7.13
C GLY A 19 -13.92 -7.12 -8.50
N PRO A 20 -14.34 -5.86 -8.74
CA PRO A 20 -14.09 -5.14 -9.99
C PRO A 20 -12.59 -4.98 -10.28
N VAL A 21 -11.75 -4.95 -9.24
CA VAL A 21 -10.30 -5.04 -9.36
C VAL A 21 -9.86 -6.39 -8.78
N ALA A 22 -9.34 -7.27 -9.64
CA ALA A 22 -8.89 -8.60 -9.22
C ALA A 22 -7.58 -8.51 -8.42
N TRP A 23 -7.56 -9.16 -7.24
CA TRP A 23 -6.35 -9.28 -6.43
C TRP A 23 -5.58 -10.56 -6.80
N PRO A 24 -4.28 -10.49 -7.12
CA PRO A 24 -3.50 -11.69 -7.40
C PRO A 24 -3.37 -12.59 -6.16
N PRO A 25 -3.19 -13.91 -6.34
CA PRO A 25 -2.82 -14.81 -5.26
C PRO A 25 -1.36 -14.57 -4.81
N ARG A 26 -1.10 -14.60 -3.49
CA ARG A 26 0.20 -14.34 -2.82
C ARG A 26 0.70 -12.88 -2.87
N SER A 27 -0.21 -11.94 -2.70
CA SER A 27 0.05 -10.49 -2.71
C SER A 27 0.23 -9.87 -1.31
N SER A 28 0.90 -10.53 -0.36
CA SER A 28 1.26 -9.85 0.91
C SER A 28 2.33 -8.77 0.69
N ASP A 29 3.13 -8.92 -0.37
CA ASP A 29 4.15 -7.95 -0.77
C ASP A 29 3.58 -6.77 -1.60
N LEU A 30 2.27 -6.78 -1.84
CA LEU A 30 1.59 -5.86 -2.75
C LEU A 30 0.67 -4.87 -2.01
N ASN A 31 0.87 -4.63 -0.72
CA ASN A 31 0.47 -3.34 -0.19
C ASN A 31 1.65 -2.37 -0.39
N PRO A 32 1.77 -1.68 -1.53
CA PRO A 32 2.84 -0.71 -1.74
C PRO A 32 2.74 0.44 -0.75
N LEU A 33 1.59 0.63 -0.08
CA LEU A 33 1.52 1.47 1.10
C LEU A 33 2.45 0.90 2.18
N ASP A 34 2.30 -0.36 2.58
CA ASP A 34 3.16 -0.96 3.60
C ASP A 34 4.62 -1.04 3.15
N PHE A 35 4.91 -1.42 1.89
CA PHE A 35 6.31 -1.48 1.41
C PHE A 35 6.96 -0.10 1.38
N PHE A 36 6.30 0.89 0.78
CA PHE A 36 6.86 2.23 0.68
C PHE A 36 6.90 2.94 2.04
N PHE A 37 5.81 2.87 2.80
CA PHE A 37 5.70 3.52 4.11
C PHE A 37 6.72 2.93 5.08
N TRP A 38 6.86 1.61 5.10
CA TRP A 38 7.81 0.94 5.97
C TRP A 38 9.26 1.22 5.58
N GLU A 39 9.61 1.14 4.30
CA GLU A 39 10.97 1.45 3.85
C GLU A 39 11.32 2.93 4.04
N HIS A 40 10.38 3.84 3.79
CA HIS A 40 10.56 5.27 4.04
C HIS A 40 10.70 5.59 5.53
N MET A 41 9.85 4.99 6.37
CA MET A 41 9.93 5.14 7.83
C MET A 41 11.26 4.61 8.36
N LYS A 42 11.71 3.43 7.92
CA LYS A 42 13.02 2.88 8.29
C LYS A 42 14.15 3.83 7.90
N SER A 43 14.12 4.37 6.68
CA SER A 43 15.15 5.31 6.23
C SER A 43 15.25 6.54 7.13
N LEU A 44 14.13 7.06 7.62
CA LEU A 44 14.08 8.25 8.48
C LEU A 44 14.44 7.94 9.95
N VAL A 45 14.01 6.79 10.46
CA VAL A 45 14.29 6.36 11.83
C VAL A 45 15.78 6.03 11.99
N TYR A 46 16.40 5.39 10.98
CA TYR A 46 17.81 4.99 11.03
C TYR A 46 18.78 6.00 10.40
N GLU A 47 18.31 7.19 10.01
CA GLU A 47 19.18 8.26 9.47
C GLU A 47 20.23 8.73 10.48
N MET A 48 19.90 8.66 11.78
CA MET A 48 20.85 8.90 12.86
C MET A 48 20.95 7.65 13.73
N PRO A 49 22.13 7.36 14.30
CA PRO A 49 22.26 6.29 15.28
C PRO A 49 21.30 6.52 16.45
N VAL A 50 20.72 5.43 16.95
CA VAL A 50 19.78 5.45 18.08
C VAL A 50 20.44 4.74 19.24
N ASP A 51 20.60 5.43 20.36
CA ASP A 51 21.37 4.95 21.50
C ASP A 51 20.49 4.30 22.60
N SER A 52 19.16 4.45 22.52
CA SER A 52 18.20 3.86 23.47
C SER A 52 16.89 3.43 22.81
N ALA A 53 16.19 2.48 23.44
CA ALA A 53 14.85 2.06 23.03
C ALA A 53 13.79 3.17 23.19
N GLU A 54 13.92 4.04 24.20
CA GLU A 54 13.04 5.20 24.37
C GLU A 54 13.19 6.19 23.21
N ASP A 55 14.43 6.46 22.81
CA ASP A 55 14.73 7.32 21.65
C ASP A 55 14.19 6.73 20.35
N LEU A 56 14.28 5.40 20.19
CA LEU A 56 13.71 4.72 19.03
C LEU A 56 12.19 4.94 18.95
N VAL A 57 11.48 4.75 20.07
CA VAL A 57 10.02 4.90 20.13
C VAL A 57 9.63 6.36 19.87
N ALA A 58 10.32 7.32 20.49
CA ALA A 58 10.07 8.73 20.27
C ALA A 58 10.26 9.12 18.79
N ARG A 59 11.31 8.61 18.15
CA ARG A 59 11.59 8.87 16.73
C ARG A 59 10.57 8.23 15.80
N ILE A 60 10.12 7.00 16.08
CA ILE A 60 9.05 6.36 15.30
C ILE A 60 7.78 7.22 15.33
N VAL A 61 7.39 7.74 16.49
CA VAL A 61 6.19 8.60 16.62
C VAL A 61 6.35 9.89 15.81
N VAL A 62 7.49 10.57 15.93
CA VAL A 62 7.76 11.82 15.18
C VAL A 62 7.79 11.58 13.67
N VAL A 63 8.41 10.50 13.22
CA VAL A 63 8.48 10.16 11.78
C VAL A 63 7.10 9.78 11.24
N ALA A 64 6.32 9.00 11.98
CA ALA A 64 4.96 8.63 11.59
C ALA A 64 4.07 9.88 11.41
N ASP A 65 4.16 10.84 12.34
CA ASP A 65 3.43 12.10 12.25
C ASP A 65 3.85 12.94 11.04
N LYS A 66 5.16 13.02 10.75
CA LYS A 66 5.71 13.71 9.59
C LYS A 66 5.23 13.11 8.26
N ILE A 67 5.20 11.78 8.16
CA ILE A 67 4.74 11.10 6.95
C ILE A 67 3.22 11.31 6.77
N ASN A 68 2.45 11.23 7.86
CA ASN A 68 0.99 11.42 7.82
C ASN A 68 0.60 12.87 7.43
N THR A 69 1.42 13.84 7.81
CA THR A 69 1.21 15.27 7.49
C THR A 69 1.63 15.62 6.05
N THR A 70 2.27 14.70 5.32
CA THR A 70 2.73 14.92 3.94
C THR A 70 1.84 14.17 2.92
N PRO A 71 0.72 14.77 2.47
CA PRO A 71 -0.27 14.08 1.64
C PRO A 71 0.26 13.66 0.26
N GLU A 72 1.28 14.34 -0.26
CA GLU A 72 1.87 14.06 -1.58
C GLU A 72 2.56 12.69 -1.65
N ILE A 73 3.20 12.28 -0.55
CA ILE A 73 3.90 10.99 -0.45
C ILE A 73 2.88 9.84 -0.54
N LEU A 74 1.79 9.95 0.22
CA LEU A 74 0.73 8.92 0.25
C LEU A 74 -0.04 8.86 -1.07
N ARG A 75 -0.28 10.01 -1.73
CA ARG A 75 -1.00 10.09 -3.01
C ARG A 75 -0.20 9.46 -4.16
N GLY A 76 1.12 9.65 -4.18
CA GLY A 76 2.01 9.03 -5.17
C GLY A 76 2.02 7.50 -5.08
N CYS A 77 2.09 6.96 -3.86
CA CYS A 77 2.07 5.51 -3.61
C CYS A 77 0.76 4.86 -4.05
N ALA A 78 -0.38 5.48 -3.74
CA ALA A 78 -1.68 4.99 -4.19
C ALA A 78 -1.76 4.95 -5.73
N SER A 79 -1.21 5.95 -6.41
CA SER A 79 -1.23 6.02 -7.89
C SER A 79 -0.38 4.91 -8.52
N HIS A 80 0.82 4.66 -8.01
CA HIS A 80 1.69 3.56 -8.46
C HIS A 80 1.08 2.18 -8.17
N PHE A 81 0.38 2.04 -7.04
CA PHE A 81 -0.33 0.82 -6.72
C PHE A 81 -1.40 0.46 -7.75
N PHE A 82 -2.30 1.41 -8.05
CA PHE A 82 -3.36 1.19 -9.02
C PHE A 82 -2.80 0.93 -10.43
N ALA A 83 -1.70 1.58 -10.79
CA ALA A 83 -0.99 1.29 -12.04
C ALA A 83 -0.41 -0.14 -12.05
N GLY A 84 0.25 -0.56 -10.98
CA GLY A 84 0.83 -1.90 -10.85
C GLY A 84 -0.21 -3.02 -10.87
N VAL A 85 -1.35 -2.83 -10.18
CA VAL A 85 -2.47 -3.77 -10.22
C VAL A 85 -3.06 -3.86 -11.63
N ASN A 86 -3.28 -2.73 -12.31
CA ASN A 86 -3.76 -2.72 -13.70
C ASN A 86 -2.80 -3.39 -14.68
N CYS A 87 -1.48 -3.29 -14.47
CA CYS A 87 -0.49 -4.01 -15.28
C CYS A 87 -0.51 -5.51 -15.00
N ALA A 88 -0.62 -5.91 -13.73
CA ALA A 88 -0.69 -7.31 -13.33
C ALA A 88 -1.96 -8.00 -13.85
N THR A 89 -3.12 -7.32 -13.81
CA THR A 89 -4.38 -7.85 -14.35
C THR A 89 -4.32 -8.03 -15.87
N LYS A 90 -3.77 -7.07 -16.61
CA LYS A 90 -3.54 -7.22 -18.06
C LYS A 90 -2.63 -8.40 -18.41
N SER A 91 -1.60 -8.65 -17.59
CA SER A 91 -0.66 -9.75 -17.80
C SER A 91 -1.29 -11.13 -17.55
N VAL A 92 -2.14 -11.27 -16.54
CA VAL A 92 -2.88 -12.53 -16.31
C VAL A 92 -3.94 -12.77 -17.38
N ASP A 93 -4.63 -11.72 -17.86
CA ASP A 93 -5.60 -11.84 -18.96
C ASP A 93 -4.92 -12.27 -20.28
N ALA A 94 -3.70 -11.78 -20.53
CA ALA A 94 -2.89 -12.21 -21.68
C ALA A 94 -2.41 -13.68 -21.59
N THR A 95 -2.30 -14.23 -20.38
CA THR A 95 -1.84 -15.61 -20.14
C THR A 95 -2.99 -16.63 -20.17
N LEU A 96 -4.24 -16.19 -19.93
CA LEU A 96 -5.43 -17.06 -19.93
C LEU A 96 -6.18 -17.10 -21.26
N SER A 97 -5.70 -16.39 -22.29
CA SER A 97 -6.33 -16.31 -23.62
C SER A 97 -5.59 -17.09 -24.72
N THR A 98 -4.72 -18.04 -24.35
CA THR A 98 -4.13 -19.07 -25.24
C THR A 98 -4.59 -20.44 -24.78
#